data_AF-A0A061QU08-F1
#
_entry.id   AF-A0A061QU08-F1
#
_cell.length_a   1.000
_cell.length_b   1.000
_cell.length_c   1.000
_cell.angle_alpha   90.00
_cell.angle_beta   90.00
_cell.angle_gamma   90.00
#
_symmetry.space_group_name_H-M   'P 1'
#
loop_
_entity.id
_entity.type
_entity.pdbx_description
1 polymer ?
#
loop_
_entity_poly.entity_id
_entity_poly.type
_entity_poly.pdbx_seq_one_letter_code
_entity_poly.pdbx_strand_id
1 'polypeptide(L)'
;LNPGGVLVVERPGLREFLETLSGFAEVVLFTAGVEDYAGPIVRTIDPDGRIFSACLFRGATVRSEHYPCVKDIGRLGRDLRRTVLVDDTPLAFLHQPSNGIPVFAFRSDPDDRFLLEAVLPLLKSLSEEDDVRPVIARRFGMTQWFAQNGFSVPSAAAPDEWSAAAAKPTLVGSPQRHPDAGKASKTLLLMDFDKTVTIADAGETVFAELSPELLPLLHGLEMPASFVSVTNDILAEMQRRGVNRDAIVSTLRELGQFLIPDESRRAIRLAHHRGVDVRILSDCNTVFISHMLTGAKIRGLVREIISNPASFDRAASGISPTGGKAAGHRLVIAPRHDSSAGTGHSCPLCPSNLCKGRELLSLRKELGYERVIYCGDGANDICPALKLEPGDAVCARSGHSLERLVRQKASDIRAQVHFWEEHCDLLLLITRLLH
;
A
#
# COMPACT_ATOMS: atom_id res chain seq x y z
N LEU A 1 -28.48 12.85 17.96
CA LEU A 1 -29.79 12.27 18.32
C LEU A 1 -29.67 11.56 19.66
N ASN A 2 -30.74 11.43 20.44
CA ASN A 2 -30.71 10.75 21.75
C ASN A 2 -31.83 9.70 21.90
N PRO A 3 -31.89 8.67 21.04
CA PRO A 3 -32.86 7.58 21.19
C PRO A 3 -32.50 6.73 22.42
N GLY A 4 -33.39 6.69 23.41
CA GLY A 4 -33.22 5.82 24.58
C GLY A 4 -32.05 6.18 25.52
N GLY A 5 -31.55 7.42 25.48
CA GLY A 5 -30.46 7.87 26.37
C GLY A 5 -29.04 7.66 25.80
N VAL A 6 -28.91 7.18 24.56
CA VAL A 6 -27.62 6.99 23.87
C VAL A 6 -27.37 8.15 22.90
N LEU A 7 -26.21 8.81 23.04
CA LEU A 7 -25.78 9.86 22.11
C LEU A 7 -25.44 9.25 20.75
N VAL A 8 -26.15 9.71 19.72
CA VAL A 8 -25.91 9.36 18.31
C VAL A 8 -25.40 10.59 17.58
N VAL A 9 -24.24 10.47 16.93
CA VAL A 9 -23.60 11.52 16.15
C VAL A 9 -23.69 11.14 14.67
N GLU A 10 -24.13 12.08 13.84
CA GLU A 10 -24.15 11.91 12.39
C GLU A 10 -22.72 12.05 11.84
N ARG A 11 -22.30 11.13 10.96
CA ARG A 11 -21.02 11.26 10.27
C ARG A 11 -21.08 12.47 9.33
N PRO A 12 -20.10 13.39 9.35
CA PRO A 12 -20.14 14.55 8.47
C PRO A 12 -20.31 14.15 7.00
N GLY A 13 -21.19 14.86 6.29
CA GLY A 13 -21.53 14.58 4.90
C GLY A 13 -22.55 13.45 4.69
N LEU A 14 -23.12 12.83 5.73
CA LEU A 14 -24.06 11.71 5.58
C LEU A 14 -25.26 12.03 4.69
N ARG A 15 -25.91 13.18 4.88
CA ARG A 15 -27.07 13.57 4.08
C ARG A 15 -26.74 13.69 2.60
N GLU A 16 -25.71 14.48 2.28
CA GLU A 16 -25.24 14.66 0.90
C GLU A 16 -24.83 13.33 0.25
N PHE A 17 -24.14 12.48 1.03
CA PHE A 17 -23.75 11.14 0.60
C PHE A 17 -24.97 10.28 0.23
N LEU A 18 -25.96 10.19 1.11
CA LEU A 18 -27.17 9.39 0.91
C LEU A 18 -28.06 9.92 -0.22
N GLU A 19 -28.25 11.23 -0.29
CA GLU A 19 -28.99 11.88 -1.37
C GLU A 19 -28.33 11.59 -2.72
N THR A 20 -27.00 11.74 -2.81
CA THR A 20 -26.27 11.45 -4.05
C THR A 20 -26.35 9.98 -4.43
N LEU A 21 -26.22 9.07 -3.45
CA LEU A 21 -26.35 7.63 -3.70
C LEU A 21 -27.72 7.24 -4.24
N SER A 22 -28.79 7.79 -3.64
CA SER A 22 -30.17 7.49 -4.06
C SER A 22 -30.45 7.88 -5.51
N GLY A 23 -29.65 8.78 -6.09
CA GLY A 23 -29.76 9.18 -7.49
C GLY A 23 -29.24 8.14 -8.50
N PHE A 24 -28.42 7.18 -8.08
CA PHE A 24 -27.84 6.19 -9.00
C PHE A 24 -27.81 4.74 -8.47
N ALA A 25 -28.24 4.51 -7.23
CA ALA A 25 -28.27 3.19 -6.61
C ALA A 25 -29.55 2.97 -5.80
N GLU A 26 -30.01 1.72 -5.73
CA GLU A 26 -30.97 1.29 -4.72
C GLU A 26 -30.26 1.24 -3.36
N VAL A 27 -30.67 2.09 -2.41
CA VAL A 27 -30.02 2.17 -1.10
C VAL A 27 -30.79 1.34 -0.08
N VAL A 28 -30.15 0.29 0.44
CA VAL A 28 -30.69 -0.55 1.52
C VAL A 28 -29.89 -0.32 2.79
N LEU A 29 -30.56 0.13 3.85
CA LEU A 29 -29.94 0.19 5.17
C LEU A 29 -29.97 -1.21 5.79
N PHE A 30 -28.81 -1.83 5.97
CA PHE A 30 -28.71 -3.13 6.65
C PHE A 30 -27.89 -2.97 7.93
N THR A 31 -28.53 -3.03 9.10
CA THR A 31 -27.90 -2.81 10.40
C THR A 31 -27.94 -4.04 11.30
N ALA A 32 -26.87 -4.26 12.07
CA ALA A 32 -26.85 -5.23 13.16
C ALA A 32 -27.55 -4.69 14.43
N GLY A 33 -28.09 -3.47 14.40
CA GLY A 33 -28.91 -2.90 15.47
C GLY A 33 -30.31 -3.51 15.52
N VAL A 34 -30.89 -3.59 16.73
CA VAL A 34 -32.31 -3.94 16.88
C VAL A 34 -33.20 -2.79 16.42
N GLU A 35 -34.37 -3.12 15.88
CA GLU A 35 -35.29 -2.15 15.28
C GLU A 35 -35.73 -1.06 16.26
N ASP A 36 -36.00 -1.40 17.52
CA ASP A 36 -36.41 -0.43 18.56
C ASP A 36 -35.40 0.69 18.76
N TYR A 37 -34.10 0.39 18.59
CA TYR A 37 -33.02 1.36 18.70
C TYR A 37 -32.77 2.10 17.38
N ALA A 38 -32.68 1.35 16.27
CA ALA A 38 -32.28 1.90 14.98
C ALA A 38 -33.42 2.65 14.28
N GLY A 39 -34.66 2.17 14.37
CA GLY A 39 -35.83 2.75 13.70
C GLY A 39 -36.03 4.24 13.94
N PRO A 40 -35.94 4.76 15.18
CA PRO A 40 -35.98 6.20 15.45
C PRO A 40 -34.86 7.00 14.75
N ILE A 41 -33.66 6.42 14.63
CA ILE A 41 -32.52 7.05 13.94
C ILE A 41 -32.80 7.12 12.44
N VAL A 42 -33.29 6.02 11.85
CA VAL A 42 -33.67 5.96 10.43
C VAL A 42 -34.70 7.02 10.10
N ARG A 43 -35.77 7.15 10.90
CA ARG A 43 -36.80 8.17 10.69
C ARG A 43 -36.28 9.61 10.82
N THR A 44 -35.14 9.81 11.48
CA THR A 44 -34.50 11.13 11.54
C THR A 44 -33.62 11.40 10.33
N ILE A 45 -32.99 10.37 9.78
CA ILE A 45 -32.14 10.46 8.58
C ILE A 45 -33.00 10.58 7.32
N ASP A 46 -34.05 9.78 7.21
CA ASP A 46 -34.95 9.71 6.06
C ASP A 46 -36.42 9.87 6.50
N PRO A 47 -36.85 11.09 6.87
CA PRO A 47 -38.19 11.34 7.40
C PRO A 47 -39.30 11.12 6.37
N ASP A 48 -39.00 11.31 5.08
CA ASP A 48 -39.95 11.18 3.98
C ASP A 48 -39.93 9.78 3.33
N GLY A 49 -39.01 8.90 3.76
CA GLY A 49 -38.85 7.55 3.19
C GLY A 49 -38.41 7.55 1.71
N ARG A 50 -37.60 8.54 1.31
CA ARG A 50 -37.17 8.72 -0.09
C ARG A 50 -35.78 8.17 -0.37
N ILE A 51 -34.97 7.99 0.67
CA ILE A 51 -33.58 7.57 0.55
C ILE A 51 -33.49 6.05 0.56
N PHE A 52 -34.05 5.40 1.59
CA PHE A 52 -33.89 3.96 1.77
C PHE A 52 -35.02 3.17 1.12
N SER A 53 -34.68 2.32 0.15
CA SER A 53 -35.63 1.40 -0.48
C SER A 53 -36.07 0.27 0.46
N ALA A 54 -35.19 -0.11 1.40
CA ALA A 54 -35.50 -1.04 2.48
C ALA A 54 -34.61 -0.79 3.71
N CYS A 55 -35.14 -1.12 4.89
CA CYS A 55 -34.39 -1.12 6.15
C CYS A 55 -34.43 -2.53 6.75
N LEU A 56 -33.26 -3.14 6.90
CA LEU A 56 -33.05 -4.47 7.44
C LEU A 56 -32.32 -4.34 8.78
N PHE A 57 -32.96 -4.82 9.84
CA PHE A 57 -32.43 -4.78 11.20
C PHE A 57 -31.78 -6.11 11.59
N ARG A 58 -31.31 -6.23 12.84
CA ARG A 58 -30.66 -7.44 13.38
C ARG A 58 -31.40 -8.75 13.05
N GLY A 59 -32.74 -8.75 13.06
CA GLY A 59 -33.55 -9.93 12.75
C GLY A 59 -33.35 -10.49 11.33
N ALA A 60 -32.86 -9.67 10.40
CA ALA A 60 -32.53 -10.09 9.03
C ALA A 60 -31.10 -10.64 8.88
N THR A 61 -30.25 -10.51 9.91
CA THR A 61 -28.89 -11.07 9.89
C THR A 61 -28.89 -12.59 10.08
N VAL A 62 -27.82 -13.24 9.65
CA VAL A 62 -27.58 -14.67 9.81
C VAL A 62 -26.45 -14.86 10.81
N ARG A 63 -26.61 -15.83 11.71
CA ARG A 63 -25.55 -16.23 12.63
C ARG A 63 -24.64 -17.24 11.93
N SER A 64 -23.34 -16.96 11.90
CA SER A 64 -22.31 -17.95 11.57
C SER A 64 -21.58 -18.41 12.85
N GLU A 65 -20.67 -19.37 12.70
CA GLU A 65 -19.78 -19.79 13.78
C GLU A 65 -18.81 -18.68 14.22
N HIS A 66 -18.49 -17.75 13.31
CA HIS A 66 -17.49 -16.69 13.52
C HIS A 66 -18.11 -15.35 13.90
N TYR A 67 -19.33 -15.07 13.46
CA TYR A 67 -19.97 -13.77 13.67
C TYR A 67 -21.49 -13.87 13.76
N PRO A 68 -22.12 -13.29 14.80
CA PRO A 68 -23.55 -13.47 15.04
C PRO A 68 -24.47 -12.63 14.14
N CYS A 69 -23.93 -11.66 13.39
CA CYS A 69 -24.71 -10.68 12.64
C CYS A 69 -24.26 -10.57 11.18
N VAL A 70 -24.00 -11.70 10.50
CA VAL A 70 -23.63 -11.71 9.09
C VAL A 70 -24.81 -11.20 8.25
N LYS A 71 -24.52 -10.25 7.35
CA LYS A 71 -25.46 -9.61 6.44
C LYS A 71 -25.43 -10.34 5.10
N ASP A 72 -26.18 -11.44 5.03
CA ASP A 72 -26.24 -12.29 3.84
C ASP A 72 -27.01 -11.60 2.70
N ILE A 73 -26.29 -10.90 1.83
CA ILE A 73 -26.88 -10.15 0.72
C ILE A 73 -27.41 -11.06 -0.41
N GLY A 74 -27.03 -12.34 -0.42
CA GLY A 74 -27.61 -13.33 -1.33
C GLY A 74 -29.11 -13.52 -1.12
N ARG A 75 -29.63 -13.16 0.06
CA ARG A 75 -31.05 -13.24 0.42
C ARG A 75 -31.88 -12.04 -0.02
N LEU A 76 -31.26 -11.00 -0.59
CA LEU A 76 -31.96 -9.78 -1.03
C LEU A 76 -32.73 -9.95 -2.34
N GLY A 77 -32.49 -11.04 -3.09
CA GLY A 77 -33.10 -11.23 -4.41
C GLY A 77 -32.63 -10.18 -5.43
N ARG A 78 -31.36 -9.78 -5.34
CA ARG A 78 -30.68 -8.85 -6.25
C ARG A 78 -29.50 -9.53 -6.94
N ASP A 79 -29.15 -9.08 -8.13
CA ASP A 79 -27.98 -9.59 -8.84
C ASP A 79 -26.71 -9.18 -8.07
N LEU A 80 -25.96 -10.17 -7.58
CA LEU A 80 -24.71 -9.95 -6.85
C LEU A 80 -23.62 -9.34 -7.74
N ARG A 81 -23.73 -9.39 -9.07
CA ARG A 81 -22.83 -8.64 -9.95
C ARG A 81 -23.00 -7.13 -9.83
N ARG A 82 -24.17 -6.69 -9.34
CA ARG A 82 -24.55 -5.27 -9.24
C ARG A 82 -24.89 -4.85 -7.82
N THR A 83 -24.49 -5.63 -6.82
CA THR A 83 -24.77 -5.37 -5.39
C THR A 83 -23.47 -5.24 -4.61
N VAL A 84 -23.37 -4.23 -3.75
CA VAL A 84 -22.22 -4.03 -2.85
C VAL A 84 -22.69 -3.93 -1.40
N LEU A 85 -21.85 -4.37 -0.46
CA LEU A 85 -22.09 -4.25 0.97
C LEU A 85 -20.98 -3.42 1.61
N VAL A 86 -21.30 -2.20 2.04
CA VAL A 86 -20.37 -1.28 2.71
C VAL A 86 -20.51 -1.42 4.21
N ASP A 87 -19.45 -1.81 4.90
CA ASP A 87 -19.50 -2.09 6.34
C ASP A 87 -18.16 -1.82 7.03
N ASP A 88 -18.20 -1.32 8.26
CA ASP A 88 -17.01 -1.14 9.11
C ASP A 88 -16.62 -2.41 9.87
N THR A 89 -17.47 -3.44 9.81
CA THR A 89 -17.20 -4.77 10.34
C THR A 89 -17.02 -5.76 9.19
N PRO A 90 -15.77 -6.15 8.83
CA PRO A 90 -15.52 -7.10 7.74
C PRO A 90 -16.35 -8.39 7.84
N LEU A 91 -16.45 -8.96 9.04
CA LEU A 91 -17.22 -10.18 9.30
C LEU A 91 -18.72 -10.07 8.95
N ALA A 92 -19.26 -8.85 8.82
CA ALA A 92 -20.63 -8.64 8.38
C ALA A 92 -20.86 -9.13 6.95
N PHE A 93 -19.87 -9.11 6.06
CA PHE A 93 -19.99 -9.60 4.69
C PHE A 93 -19.31 -10.96 4.46
N LEU A 94 -19.12 -11.75 5.54
CA LEU A 94 -18.46 -13.07 5.50
C LEU A 94 -19.02 -14.03 4.42
N HIS A 95 -20.32 -14.00 4.15
CA HIS A 95 -20.93 -14.88 3.14
C HIS A 95 -20.70 -14.42 1.69
N GLN A 96 -20.39 -13.13 1.46
CA GLN A 96 -20.15 -12.55 0.14
C GLN A 96 -18.96 -11.59 0.16
N PRO A 97 -17.73 -12.07 0.46
CA PRO A 97 -16.58 -11.19 0.60
C PRO A 97 -16.20 -10.48 -0.70
N SER A 98 -16.51 -11.08 -1.87
CA SER A 98 -16.34 -10.45 -3.19
C SER A 98 -17.21 -9.22 -3.42
N ASN A 99 -18.18 -8.96 -2.54
CA ASN A 99 -19.11 -7.85 -2.61
C ASN A 99 -18.91 -6.84 -1.46
N GLY A 100 -18.00 -7.15 -0.53
CA GLY A 100 -17.75 -6.37 0.67
C GLY A 100 -16.79 -5.22 0.44
N ILE A 101 -17.17 -4.02 0.86
CA ILE A 101 -16.35 -2.82 0.88
C ILE A 101 -16.09 -2.47 2.36
N PRO A 102 -14.90 -2.77 2.89
CA PRO A 102 -14.55 -2.38 4.25
C PRO A 102 -14.40 -0.85 4.34
N VAL A 103 -14.95 -0.25 5.41
CA VAL A 103 -14.82 1.20 5.68
C VAL A 103 -14.38 1.47 7.11
N PHE A 104 -13.90 2.68 7.38
CA PHE A 104 -13.60 3.09 8.75
C PHE A 104 -14.86 3.25 9.59
N ALA A 105 -14.84 2.68 10.80
CA ALA A 105 -15.81 3.01 11.85
C ALA A 105 -15.77 4.51 12.16
N PHE A 106 -16.94 5.13 12.25
CA PHE A 106 -17.05 6.54 12.59
C PHE A 106 -16.93 6.75 14.10
N ARG A 107 -16.00 7.61 14.53
CA ARG A 107 -15.72 7.89 15.95
C ARG A 107 -16.06 9.32 16.37
N SER A 108 -17.11 9.91 15.80
CA SER A 108 -17.62 11.25 16.13
C SER A 108 -16.67 12.41 15.80
N ASP A 109 -15.76 12.23 14.84
CA ASP A 109 -14.87 13.29 14.34
C ASP A 109 -15.66 14.29 13.46
N PRO A 110 -15.75 15.58 13.82
CA PRO A 110 -16.47 16.57 13.01
C PRO A 110 -15.74 16.91 11.70
N ASP A 111 -14.44 16.63 11.60
CA ASP A 111 -13.63 16.90 10.41
C ASP A 111 -13.50 15.69 9.47
N ASP A 112 -14.17 14.57 9.77
CA ASP A 112 -14.27 13.42 8.87
C ASP A 112 -14.85 13.85 7.50
N ARG A 113 -14.18 13.47 6.41
CA ARG A 113 -14.66 13.67 5.02
C ARG A 113 -14.80 12.36 4.25
N PHE A 114 -14.71 11.24 4.96
CA PHE A 114 -14.48 9.93 4.37
C PHE A 114 -15.64 9.47 3.47
N LEU A 115 -16.88 9.80 3.84
CA LEU A 115 -18.05 9.46 3.03
C LEU A 115 -18.00 10.10 1.64
N LEU A 116 -17.69 11.39 1.57
CA LEU A 116 -17.76 12.15 0.32
C LEU A 116 -16.48 12.02 -0.51
N GLU A 117 -15.31 11.93 0.14
CA GLU A 117 -14.02 11.94 -0.55
C GLU A 117 -13.52 10.54 -0.92
N ALA A 118 -13.93 9.49 -0.21
CA ALA A 118 -13.45 8.13 -0.44
C ALA A 118 -14.57 7.15 -0.85
N VAL A 119 -15.67 7.10 -0.08
CA VAL A 119 -16.72 6.10 -0.32
C VAL A 119 -17.56 6.46 -1.54
N LEU A 120 -18.03 7.70 -1.64
CA LEU A 120 -18.90 8.13 -2.74
C LEU A 120 -18.24 8.00 -4.12
N PRO A 121 -16.98 8.42 -4.35
CA PRO A 121 -16.35 8.29 -5.66
C PRO A 121 -16.15 6.82 -6.05
N LEU A 122 -15.83 5.95 -5.07
CA LEU A 122 -15.74 4.51 -5.30
C LEU A 122 -17.09 3.93 -5.73
N LEU A 123 -18.17 4.24 -5.00
CA LEU A 123 -19.50 3.75 -5.33
C LEU A 123 -20.00 4.26 -6.69
N LYS A 124 -19.64 5.50 -7.07
CA LYS A 124 -19.92 6.04 -8.41
C LYS A 124 -19.19 5.24 -9.49
N SER A 125 -17.88 5.02 -9.33
CA SER A 125 -17.10 4.20 -10.27
C SER A 125 -17.65 2.78 -10.41
N LEU A 126 -18.02 2.13 -9.29
CA LEU A 126 -18.62 0.79 -9.33
C LEU A 126 -20.00 0.76 -10.01
N SER A 127 -20.73 1.89 -10.03
CA SER A 127 -22.03 1.94 -10.69
C SER A 127 -21.93 1.84 -12.22
N GLU A 128 -20.75 2.13 -12.79
CA GLU A 128 -20.43 2.05 -14.22
C GLU A 128 -20.03 0.62 -14.65
N GLU A 129 -19.80 -0.30 -13.71
CA GLU A 129 -19.23 -1.64 -13.97
C GLU A 129 -20.30 -2.74 -14.08
N ASP A 130 -20.32 -3.52 -15.15
CA ASP A 130 -21.29 -4.62 -15.33
C ASP A 130 -21.24 -5.69 -14.21
N ASP A 131 -20.05 -5.91 -13.65
CA ASP A 131 -19.81 -6.74 -12.48
C ASP A 131 -18.86 -6.03 -11.51
N VAL A 132 -19.36 -5.69 -10.33
CA VAL A 132 -18.59 -4.99 -9.29
C VAL A 132 -17.54 -5.89 -8.63
N ARG A 133 -17.73 -7.21 -8.66
CA ARG A 133 -16.96 -8.17 -7.85
C ARG A 133 -15.49 -8.25 -8.25
N PRO A 134 -15.10 -8.28 -9.55
CA PRO A 134 -13.70 -8.24 -9.94
C PRO A 134 -13.00 -6.96 -9.50
N VAL A 135 -13.68 -5.80 -9.54
CA VAL A 135 -13.13 -4.52 -9.11
C VAL A 135 -12.92 -4.51 -7.59
N ILE A 136 -13.94 -4.94 -6.83
CA ILE A 136 -13.87 -5.08 -5.36
C ILE A 136 -12.79 -6.09 -4.96
N ALA A 137 -12.70 -7.24 -5.65
CA ALA A 137 -11.71 -8.26 -5.38
C ALA A 137 -10.29 -7.74 -5.59
N ARG A 138 -10.03 -7.02 -6.70
CA ARG A 138 -8.73 -6.37 -6.93
C ARG A 138 -8.43 -5.29 -5.89
N ARG A 139 -9.46 -4.52 -5.49
CA ARG A 139 -9.31 -3.38 -4.59
C ARG A 139 -9.19 -3.74 -3.10
N PHE A 140 -9.81 -4.81 -2.64
CA PHE A 140 -9.86 -5.13 -1.21
C PHE A 140 -9.40 -6.54 -0.87
N GLY A 141 -9.37 -7.47 -1.84
CA GLY A 141 -8.87 -8.82 -1.64
C GLY A 141 -9.59 -9.61 -0.54
N MET A 142 -10.82 -9.25 -0.18
CA MET A 142 -11.47 -9.76 1.03
C MET A 142 -11.61 -11.28 1.04
N THR A 143 -11.86 -11.92 -0.10
CA THR A 143 -11.91 -13.39 -0.19
C THR A 143 -10.59 -14.03 0.26
N GLN A 144 -9.46 -13.49 -0.18
CA GLN A 144 -8.14 -13.98 0.20
C GLN A 144 -7.85 -13.67 1.68
N TRP A 145 -8.23 -12.47 2.14
CA TRP A 145 -8.10 -12.09 3.54
C TRP A 145 -8.85 -13.05 4.47
N PHE A 146 -10.10 -13.41 4.14
CA PHE A 146 -10.89 -14.37 4.92
C PHE A 146 -10.23 -15.75 4.93
N ALA A 147 -9.79 -16.25 3.77
CA ALA A 147 -9.13 -17.55 3.67
C ALA A 147 -7.83 -17.61 4.50
N GLN A 148 -7.00 -16.57 4.44
CA GLN A 148 -5.75 -16.47 5.21
C GLN A 148 -5.98 -16.42 6.73
N ASN A 149 -7.13 -15.92 7.17
CA ASN A 149 -7.49 -15.82 8.58
C ASN A 149 -8.36 -16.99 9.07
N GLY A 150 -8.42 -18.10 8.32
CA GLY A 150 -9.08 -19.33 8.75
C GLY A 150 -10.60 -19.30 8.69
N PHE A 151 -11.18 -18.38 7.92
CA PHE A 151 -12.63 -18.30 7.72
C PHE A 151 -13.06 -19.13 6.50
N SER A 152 -14.05 -19.99 6.69
CA SER A 152 -14.66 -20.76 5.60
C SER A 152 -15.52 -19.85 4.72
N VAL A 153 -15.01 -19.51 3.53
CA VAL A 153 -15.77 -18.72 2.54
C VAL A 153 -16.55 -19.68 1.62
N PRO A 154 -17.84 -19.46 1.36
CA PRO A 154 -18.57 -20.20 0.32
C PRO A 154 -17.89 -19.99 -1.04
N SER A 155 -17.50 -21.08 -1.69
CA SER A 155 -16.85 -21.02 -3.02
C SER A 155 -17.77 -20.34 -4.04
N ALA A 156 -17.39 -19.15 -4.49
CA ALA A 156 -17.81 -18.65 -5.80
C ALA A 156 -16.93 -19.35 -6.83
N ALA A 157 -17.56 -19.94 -7.86
CA ALA A 157 -16.88 -20.68 -8.93
C ALA A 157 -15.63 -19.93 -9.43
N ALA A 158 -14.49 -20.60 -9.35
CA ALA A 158 -13.22 -20.10 -9.84
C ALA A 158 -13.23 -20.01 -11.38
N PRO A 159 -12.66 -18.96 -11.99
CA PRO A 159 -12.20 -19.01 -13.37
C PRO A 159 -10.93 -19.87 -13.46
N ASP A 160 -10.90 -20.71 -14.49
CA ASP A 160 -9.97 -21.81 -14.75
C ASP A 160 -8.47 -21.56 -14.51
N GLU A 161 -7.82 -22.60 -13.97
CA GLU A 161 -6.38 -22.76 -13.83
C GLU A 161 -5.66 -22.78 -15.20
N TRP A 162 -4.56 -22.03 -15.33
CA TRP A 162 -3.59 -22.24 -16.41
C TRP A 162 -2.29 -22.87 -15.86
N SER A 163 -2.03 -24.08 -16.34
CA SER A 163 -0.82 -24.87 -16.16
C SER A 163 0.21 -24.55 -17.25
N ALA A 164 1.48 -24.35 -16.87
CA ALA A 164 2.67 -24.67 -17.67
C ALA A 164 3.93 -24.48 -16.80
N ALA A 165 4.56 -25.56 -16.32
CA ALA A 165 5.62 -26.33 -16.99
C ALA A 165 7.03 -25.80 -16.68
N ALA A 166 7.77 -26.61 -15.93
CA ALA A 166 9.13 -26.40 -15.48
C ALA A 166 10.16 -26.50 -16.62
N ALA A 167 11.21 -25.67 -16.54
CA ALA A 167 12.47 -25.88 -17.25
C ALA A 167 13.66 -25.48 -16.36
N LYS A 168 14.57 -26.43 -16.12
CA LYS A 168 15.87 -26.22 -15.45
C LYS A 168 16.90 -25.69 -16.44
N PRO A 169 17.87 -24.86 -15.99
CA PRO A 169 19.15 -24.73 -16.69
C PRO A 169 20.35 -25.27 -15.91
N THR A 170 21.31 -25.72 -16.70
CA THR A 170 22.53 -26.48 -16.41
C THR A 170 23.71 -25.57 -16.02
N LEU A 171 24.56 -26.03 -15.11
CA LEU A 171 25.89 -25.46 -14.81
C LEU A 171 26.90 -25.80 -15.92
N VAL A 172 27.80 -24.88 -16.29
CA VAL A 172 29.28 -25.08 -16.45
C VAL A 172 29.97 -23.71 -16.65
N GLY A 173 31.09 -23.47 -15.94
CA GLY A 173 32.25 -22.73 -16.49
C GLY A 173 32.89 -21.63 -15.62
N SER A 174 34.03 -21.95 -14.98
CA SER A 174 35.11 -21.00 -14.60
C SER A 174 36.36 -21.34 -15.46
N PRO A 175 37.51 -20.62 -15.45
CA PRO A 175 37.90 -19.39 -14.72
C PRO A 175 38.70 -18.34 -15.57
N GLN A 176 38.98 -17.15 -15.00
CA GLN A 176 40.35 -16.60 -14.74
C GLN A 176 40.54 -15.06 -14.86
N ARG A 177 41.20 -14.54 -13.80
CA ARG A 177 42.23 -13.47 -13.67
C ARG A 177 41.88 -11.96 -13.75
N HIS A 178 42.18 -11.29 -12.62
CA HIS A 178 42.52 -9.87 -12.39
C HIS A 178 43.77 -9.42 -13.19
N PRO A 179 43.99 -8.12 -13.52
CA PRO A 179 44.23 -6.99 -12.58
C PRO A 179 43.48 -5.69 -13.05
N ASP A 180 43.47 -4.50 -12.43
CA ASP A 180 44.45 -3.72 -11.69
C ASP A 180 43.74 -2.59 -10.91
N ALA A 181 44.41 -2.04 -9.89
CA ALA A 181 43.97 -0.87 -9.14
C ALA A 181 44.29 0.44 -9.90
N GLY A 182 43.29 1.30 -10.13
CA GLY A 182 43.52 2.66 -10.62
C GLY A 182 42.26 3.38 -11.14
N LYS A 183 42.03 4.60 -10.64
CA LYS A 183 40.85 5.49 -10.77
C LYS A 183 39.61 5.03 -10.01
N ALA A 184 39.14 5.87 -9.08
CA ALA A 184 37.83 5.70 -8.46
C ALA A 184 36.75 5.82 -9.55
N SER A 185 36.26 4.67 -10.00
CA SER A 185 35.12 4.57 -10.90
C SER A 185 33.93 5.28 -10.27
N LYS A 186 33.31 6.22 -10.99
CA LYS A 186 32.05 6.85 -10.57
C LYS A 186 30.88 5.90 -10.85
N THR A 187 30.89 4.75 -10.17
CA THR A 187 29.79 3.78 -10.21
C THR A 187 28.76 4.15 -9.16
N LEU A 188 27.49 4.19 -9.58
CA LEU A 188 26.33 4.31 -8.71
C LEU A 188 25.66 2.95 -8.56
N LEU A 189 25.46 2.51 -7.32
CA LEU A 189 24.50 1.46 -6.98
C LEU A 189 23.22 2.14 -6.47
N LEU A 190 22.18 2.11 -7.28
CA LEU A 190 20.87 2.70 -6.97
C LEU A 190 19.88 1.57 -6.74
N MET A 191 19.31 1.49 -5.54
CA MET A 191 18.44 0.38 -5.18
C MET A 191 17.07 0.89 -4.76
N ASP A 192 16.02 0.24 -5.23
CA ASP A 192 14.72 0.31 -4.56
C ASP A 192 14.81 -0.29 -3.15
N PHE A 193 13.83 -0.01 -2.30
CA PHE A 193 13.83 -0.44 -0.91
C PHE A 193 12.91 -1.64 -0.68
N ASP A 194 11.60 -1.42 -0.78
CA ASP A 194 10.58 -2.45 -0.55
C ASP A 194 10.76 -3.61 -1.51
N LYS A 195 10.71 -4.85 -1.01
CA LYS A 195 10.88 -6.08 -1.79
C LYS A 195 12.18 -6.12 -2.64
N THR A 196 13.16 -5.25 -2.38
CA THR A 196 14.45 -5.20 -3.06
C THR A 196 15.60 -5.23 -2.05
N VAL A 197 15.70 -4.22 -1.19
CA VAL A 197 16.61 -4.24 -0.03
C VAL A 197 15.98 -5.07 1.09
N THR A 198 14.68 -4.89 1.32
CA THR A 198 13.87 -5.67 2.25
C THR A 198 13.22 -6.88 1.55
N ILE A 199 12.84 -7.89 2.33
CA ILE A 199 12.08 -9.05 1.83
C ILE A 199 10.61 -8.71 1.54
N ALA A 200 10.06 -7.71 2.22
CA ALA A 200 8.64 -7.35 2.23
C ALA A 200 8.44 -5.83 2.16
N ASP A 201 7.20 -5.41 1.99
CA ASP A 201 6.81 -3.99 2.00
C ASP A 201 6.91 -3.43 3.43
N ALA A 202 7.72 -2.39 3.61
CA ALA A 202 7.97 -1.73 4.88
C ALA A 202 6.74 -1.00 5.40
N GLY A 203 5.95 -0.40 4.51
CA GLY A 203 4.70 0.26 4.84
C GLY A 203 3.74 -0.74 5.46
N GLU A 204 3.32 -1.73 4.67
CA GLU A 204 2.41 -2.79 5.10
C GLU A 204 2.89 -3.44 6.41
N THR A 205 4.19 -3.77 6.54
CA THR A 205 4.68 -4.45 7.75
C THR A 205 4.64 -3.56 8.99
N VAL A 206 4.99 -2.27 8.89
CA VAL A 206 4.89 -1.33 10.04
C VAL A 206 3.44 -1.20 10.49
N PHE A 207 2.52 -1.11 9.53
CA PHE A 207 1.09 -1.02 9.82
C PHE A 207 0.55 -2.32 10.41
N ALA A 208 1.01 -3.48 9.95
CA ALA A 208 0.67 -4.77 10.53
C ALA A 208 1.07 -4.88 12.00
N GLU A 209 2.25 -4.37 12.36
CA GLU A 209 2.76 -4.46 13.74
C GLU A 209 2.08 -3.47 14.68
N LEU A 210 1.90 -2.22 14.25
CA LEU A 210 1.46 -1.14 15.14
C LEU A 210 -0.05 -0.94 15.14
N SER A 211 -0.73 -1.27 14.05
CA SER A 211 -2.17 -1.04 13.88
C SER A 211 -2.74 -2.01 12.83
N PRO A 212 -2.68 -3.34 13.07
CA PRO A 212 -3.11 -4.36 12.10
C PRO A 212 -4.55 -4.19 11.63
N GLU A 213 -5.41 -3.59 12.46
CA GLU A 213 -6.79 -3.29 12.12
C GLU A 213 -6.93 -2.20 11.04
N LEU A 214 -5.85 -1.48 10.72
CA LEU A 214 -5.79 -0.50 9.63
C LEU A 214 -5.21 -1.08 8.34
N LEU A 215 -4.67 -2.31 8.34
CA LEU A 215 -4.12 -2.95 7.15
C LEU A 215 -5.07 -3.01 5.94
N PRO A 216 -6.38 -3.31 6.10
CA PRO A 216 -7.30 -3.38 4.96
C PRO A 216 -7.43 -2.08 4.16
N LEU A 217 -6.92 -0.97 4.69
CA LEU A 217 -6.97 0.35 4.07
C LEU A 217 -5.76 0.62 3.16
N LEU A 218 -4.72 -0.20 3.28
CA LEU A 218 -3.53 -0.19 2.42
C LEU A 218 -3.67 -1.18 1.29
N HIS A 219 -4.31 -2.32 1.55
CA HIS A 219 -4.48 -3.39 0.59
C HIS A 219 -5.35 -2.95 -0.60
N GLY A 220 -4.83 -3.15 -1.81
CA GLY A 220 -5.51 -2.87 -3.09
C GLY A 220 -5.65 -1.39 -3.46
N LEU A 221 -4.82 -0.52 -2.89
CA LEU A 221 -4.46 0.75 -3.51
C LEU A 221 -3.61 0.47 -4.77
N GLU A 222 -4.26 0.16 -5.89
CA GLU A 222 -3.63 0.41 -7.18
C GLU A 222 -3.53 1.93 -7.36
N MET A 223 -2.31 2.41 -7.60
CA MET A 223 -1.99 3.79 -7.96
C MET A 223 -3.04 4.35 -8.95
N PRO A 224 -3.75 5.42 -8.56
CA PRO A 224 -3.26 6.75 -8.91
C PRO A 224 -3.42 7.81 -7.81
N ALA A 225 -2.55 8.83 -7.88
CA ALA A 225 -2.59 10.15 -7.24
C ALA A 225 -2.67 10.28 -5.69
N SER A 226 -3.21 9.31 -4.95
CA SER A 226 -3.58 9.49 -3.54
C SER A 226 -2.76 8.70 -2.52
N PHE A 227 -1.75 7.90 -2.93
CA PHE A 227 -0.99 7.04 -2.00
C PHE A 227 -0.41 7.81 -0.80
N VAL A 228 0.21 8.96 -1.04
CA VAL A 228 0.75 9.81 0.05
C VAL A 228 -0.36 10.33 0.96
N SER A 229 -1.50 10.73 0.40
CA SER A 229 -2.65 11.22 1.17
C SER A 229 -3.23 10.11 2.05
N VAL A 230 -3.53 8.94 1.48
CA VAL A 230 -4.09 7.80 2.21
C VAL A 230 -3.13 7.33 3.29
N THR A 231 -1.83 7.27 2.99
CA THR A 231 -0.81 6.90 3.98
C THR A 231 -0.78 7.91 5.13
N ASN A 232 -0.90 9.22 4.86
CA ASN A 232 -1.01 10.24 5.90
C ASN A 232 -2.28 10.10 6.74
N ASP A 233 -3.42 9.73 6.13
CA ASP A 233 -4.67 9.52 6.86
C ASP A 233 -4.55 8.34 7.84
N ILE A 234 -3.91 7.25 7.40
CA ILE A 234 -3.62 6.08 8.24
C ILE A 234 -2.65 6.46 9.36
N LEU A 235 -1.55 7.16 9.06
CA LEU A 235 -0.60 7.62 10.08
C LEU A 235 -1.25 8.57 11.10
N ALA A 236 -2.18 9.43 10.66
CA ALA A 236 -2.95 10.28 11.54
C ALA A 236 -3.91 9.46 12.43
N GLU A 237 -4.56 8.43 11.88
CA GLU A 237 -5.40 7.50 12.65
C GLU A 237 -4.57 6.74 13.70
N MET A 238 -3.40 6.21 13.34
CA MET A 238 -2.48 5.55 14.29
C MET A 238 -2.12 6.49 15.44
N GLN A 239 -1.77 7.74 15.13
CA GLN A 239 -1.44 8.75 16.13
C GLN A 239 -2.64 9.05 17.04
N ARG A 240 -3.85 9.14 16.49
CA ARG A 240 -5.09 9.29 17.27
C ARG A 240 -5.38 8.09 18.18
N ARG A 241 -4.96 6.88 17.78
CA ARG A 241 -5.05 5.65 18.60
C ARG A 241 -3.96 5.53 19.65
N GLY A 242 -3.07 6.52 19.75
CA GLY A 242 -2.01 6.56 20.76
C GLY A 242 -0.68 5.96 20.32
N VAL A 243 -0.54 5.57 19.04
CA VAL A 243 0.76 5.19 18.49
C VAL A 243 1.62 6.45 18.42
N ASN A 244 2.66 6.49 19.24
CA ASN A 244 3.54 7.65 19.34
C ASN A 244 4.82 7.48 18.51
N ARG A 245 5.59 8.56 18.38
CA ARG A 245 6.86 8.59 17.65
C ARG A 245 7.83 7.48 18.07
N ASP A 246 7.97 7.24 19.37
CA ASP A 246 8.95 6.30 19.89
C ASP A 246 8.57 4.87 19.50
N ALA A 247 7.29 4.52 19.57
CA ALA A 247 6.76 3.24 19.08
C ALA A 247 7.03 3.04 17.58
N ILE A 248 6.76 4.06 16.76
CA ILE A 248 7.05 3.99 15.31
C ILE A 248 8.55 3.77 15.06
N VAL A 249 9.40 4.56 15.72
CA VAL A 249 10.85 4.50 15.53
C VAL A 249 11.46 3.19 16.04
N SER A 250 10.99 2.66 17.18
CA SER A 250 11.46 1.37 17.71
C SER A 250 11.07 0.24 16.79
N THR A 251 9.82 0.16 16.37
CA THR A 251 9.33 -0.88 15.45
C THR A 251 10.07 -0.83 14.12
N LEU A 252 10.29 0.35 13.52
CA LEU A 252 11.09 0.47 12.30
C LEU A 252 12.52 -0.07 12.48
N ARG A 253 13.17 0.19 13.61
CA ARG A 253 14.52 -0.33 13.87
C ARG A 253 14.54 -1.84 14.12
N GLU A 254 13.52 -2.39 14.75
CA GLU A 254 13.36 -3.82 14.94
C GLU A 254 13.10 -4.50 13.59
N LEU A 255 12.11 -4.03 12.84
CA LEU A 255 11.81 -4.51 11.49
C LEU A 255 13.01 -4.40 10.54
N GLY A 256 13.83 -3.35 10.64
CA GLY A 256 15.07 -3.25 9.87
C GLY A 256 16.04 -4.42 10.11
N GLN A 257 16.10 -4.96 11.32
CA GLN A 257 16.96 -6.11 11.64
C GLN A 257 16.46 -7.40 11.00
N PHE A 258 15.13 -7.57 10.92
CA PHE A 258 14.48 -8.79 10.43
C PHE A 258 14.19 -8.77 8.93
N LEU A 259 13.69 -7.65 8.41
CA LEU A 259 13.22 -7.51 7.03
C LEU A 259 14.34 -7.23 6.03
N ILE A 260 15.51 -6.74 6.46
CA ILE A 260 16.67 -6.53 5.58
C ILE A 260 17.61 -7.72 5.76
N PRO A 261 17.67 -8.70 4.84
CA PRO A 261 18.48 -9.91 5.02
C PRO A 261 19.98 -9.62 5.13
N ASP A 262 20.72 -10.55 5.71
CA ASP A 262 22.18 -10.43 5.82
C ASP A 262 22.86 -10.29 4.46
N GLU A 263 22.32 -10.92 3.43
CA GLU A 263 22.80 -10.86 2.06
C GLU A 263 22.66 -9.45 1.47
N SER A 264 21.50 -8.79 1.65
CA SER A 264 21.32 -7.36 1.30
C SER A 264 22.30 -6.47 2.05
N ARG A 265 22.45 -6.68 3.37
CA ARG A 265 23.41 -5.93 4.20
C ARG A 265 24.83 -6.11 3.68
N ARG A 266 25.22 -7.34 3.30
CA ARG A 266 26.54 -7.67 2.76
C ARG A 266 26.75 -7.07 1.37
N ALA A 267 25.73 -7.03 0.51
CA ALA A 267 25.83 -6.45 -0.82
C ALA A 267 26.10 -4.94 -0.75
N ILE A 268 25.36 -4.23 0.11
CA ILE A 268 25.56 -2.79 0.36
C ILE A 268 26.95 -2.52 0.97
N ARG A 269 27.37 -3.33 1.96
CA ARG A 269 28.73 -3.22 2.55
C ARG A 269 29.83 -3.45 1.51
N LEU A 270 29.67 -4.47 0.66
CA LEU A 270 30.62 -4.78 -0.40
C LEU A 270 30.75 -3.61 -1.37
N ALA A 271 29.63 -3.08 -1.86
CA ALA A 271 29.61 -1.93 -2.75
C ALA A 271 30.31 -0.72 -2.13
N HIS A 272 29.93 -0.37 -0.90
CA HIS A 272 30.52 0.74 -0.16
C HIS A 272 32.04 0.57 0.03
N HIS A 273 32.52 -0.61 0.44
CA HIS A 273 33.95 -0.88 0.62
C HIS A 273 34.74 -0.88 -0.70
N ARG A 274 34.08 -1.12 -1.84
CA ARG A 274 34.67 -0.96 -3.18
C ARG A 274 34.63 0.47 -3.69
N GLY A 275 34.20 1.43 -2.88
CA GLY A 275 34.13 2.85 -3.25
C GLY A 275 32.97 3.20 -4.19
N VAL A 276 31.97 2.33 -4.31
CA VAL A 276 30.74 2.59 -5.07
C VAL A 276 29.84 3.53 -4.27
N ASP A 277 29.24 4.54 -4.93
CA ASP A 277 28.24 5.38 -4.30
C ASP A 277 26.92 4.60 -4.17
N VAL A 278 26.50 4.30 -2.95
CA VAL A 278 25.28 3.52 -2.68
C VAL A 278 24.15 4.47 -2.27
N ARG A 279 23.05 4.44 -3.00
CA ARG A 279 21.87 5.27 -2.76
C ARG A 279 20.59 4.44 -2.81
N ILE A 280 19.59 4.85 -2.04
CA ILE A 280 18.26 4.27 -2.10
C ILE A 280 17.34 5.20 -2.88
N LEU A 281 16.56 4.66 -3.81
CA LEU A 281 15.54 5.37 -4.57
C LEU A 281 14.23 4.58 -4.52
N SER A 282 13.28 5.03 -3.70
CA SER A 282 12.08 4.26 -3.37
C SER A 282 10.87 5.17 -3.17
N ASP A 283 9.69 4.67 -3.51
CA ASP A 283 8.38 5.29 -3.28
C ASP A 283 7.82 5.08 -1.86
N CYS A 284 8.60 4.50 -0.95
CA CYS A 284 8.37 4.50 0.50
C CYS A 284 8.45 5.93 1.09
N ASN A 285 9.09 6.11 2.26
CA ASN A 285 9.37 7.43 2.80
C ASN A 285 10.71 7.48 3.56
N THR A 286 11.26 8.68 3.69
CA THR A 286 12.61 8.88 4.26
C THR A 286 12.74 8.44 5.72
N VAL A 287 11.68 8.57 6.52
CA VAL A 287 11.69 8.16 7.94
C VAL A 287 11.74 6.64 8.05
N PHE A 288 10.90 5.93 7.30
CA PHE A 288 10.82 4.47 7.35
C PHE A 288 12.15 3.86 6.91
N ILE A 289 12.62 4.23 5.73
CA ILE A 289 13.89 3.74 5.17
C ILE A 289 15.05 4.04 6.13
N SER A 290 15.16 5.28 6.61
CA SER A 290 16.31 5.69 7.44
C SER A 290 16.36 4.91 8.76
N HIS A 291 15.22 4.73 9.43
CA HIS A 291 15.18 4.00 10.71
C HIS A 291 15.35 2.49 10.52
N MET A 292 14.83 1.89 9.46
CA MET A 292 15.08 0.47 9.15
C MET A 292 16.55 0.21 8.81
N LEU A 293 17.17 1.04 7.95
CA LEU A 293 18.62 0.95 7.67
C LEU A 293 19.47 1.16 8.93
N THR A 294 18.98 1.96 9.88
CA THR A 294 19.64 2.18 11.19
C THR A 294 19.58 0.91 12.04
N GLY A 295 18.41 0.28 12.12
CA GLY A 295 18.22 -1.04 12.76
C GLY A 295 19.14 -2.12 12.16
N ALA A 296 19.23 -2.17 10.84
CA ALA A 296 20.12 -3.07 10.10
C ALA A 296 21.62 -2.72 10.20
N LYS A 297 21.98 -1.63 10.88
CA LYS A 297 23.37 -1.14 11.03
C LYS A 297 24.08 -0.90 9.69
N ILE A 298 23.35 -0.40 8.69
CA ILE A 298 23.89 -0.06 7.36
C ILE A 298 23.56 1.37 6.91
N ARG A 299 22.82 2.16 7.71
CA ARG A 299 22.46 3.54 7.37
C ARG A 299 23.65 4.41 6.99
N GLY A 300 24.79 4.26 7.67
CA GLY A 300 26.01 5.03 7.38
C GLY A 300 26.70 4.67 6.06
N LEU A 301 26.32 3.57 5.42
CA LEU A 301 26.87 3.10 4.15
C LEU A 301 26.10 3.66 2.95
N VAL A 302 24.84 4.07 3.17
CA VAL A 302 23.96 4.68 2.18
C VAL A 302 24.17 6.19 2.18
N ARG A 303 24.65 6.72 1.06
CA ARG A 303 24.96 8.14 0.88
C ARG A 303 23.71 9.01 1.00
N GLU A 304 22.64 8.63 0.34
CA GLU A 304 21.39 9.37 0.30
C GLU A 304 20.18 8.44 0.15
N ILE A 305 19.06 8.84 0.77
CA ILE A 305 17.75 8.21 0.61
C ILE A 305 16.88 9.17 -0.19
N ILE A 306 16.56 8.78 -1.42
CA ILE A 306 15.76 9.56 -2.36
C ILE A 306 14.37 8.95 -2.38
N SER A 307 13.46 9.57 -1.63
CA SER A 307 12.10 9.05 -1.42
C SER A 307 11.15 10.19 -1.08
N ASN A 308 9.89 9.88 -0.77
CA ASN A 308 8.94 10.85 -0.25
C ASN A 308 9.46 11.40 1.09
N PRO A 309 9.75 12.70 1.21
CA PRO A 309 10.21 13.28 2.47
C PRO A 309 9.16 13.11 3.56
N ALA A 310 9.58 12.69 4.75
CA ALA A 310 8.72 12.57 5.90
C ALA A 310 9.34 13.20 7.15
N SER A 311 8.49 13.75 8.03
CA SER A 311 8.88 14.38 9.29
C SER A 311 7.85 14.12 10.39
N PHE A 312 8.31 14.19 11.63
CA PHE A 312 7.44 14.17 12.79
C PHE A 312 7.03 15.61 13.15
N ASP A 313 5.79 15.95 12.83
CA ASP A 313 5.21 17.25 13.16
C ASP A 313 4.63 17.23 14.57
N ARG A 314 4.67 18.37 15.27
CA ARG A 314 3.96 18.51 16.54
C ARG A 314 2.45 18.57 16.26
N ALA A 315 1.70 17.58 16.72
CA ALA A 315 0.25 17.66 16.67
C ALA A 315 -0.23 18.73 17.66
N ALA A 316 -1.18 19.56 17.24
CA ALA A 316 -1.84 20.49 18.16
C ALA A 316 -2.49 19.70 19.30
N SER A 317 -2.35 20.20 20.53
CA SER A 317 -2.90 19.58 21.74
C SER A 317 -4.44 19.54 21.69
N GLY A 318 -5.00 18.50 21.07
CA GLY A 318 -6.42 18.18 21.17
C GLY A 318 -6.73 17.59 22.55
N ILE A 319 -7.87 17.94 23.12
CA ILE A 319 -8.36 17.36 24.37
C ILE A 319 -8.75 15.90 24.07
N SER A 320 -7.97 14.95 24.59
CA SER A 320 -8.39 13.54 24.60
C SER A 320 -9.72 13.41 25.36
N PRO A 321 -10.69 12.59 24.88
CA PRO A 321 -11.92 12.28 25.63
C PRO A 321 -11.64 11.68 27.02
N THR A 322 -10.40 11.21 27.25
CA THR A 322 -9.93 10.59 28.50
C THR A 322 -9.06 11.51 29.37
N GLY A 323 -9.01 12.82 29.10
CA GLY A 323 -8.43 13.79 30.04
C GLY A 323 -6.89 13.83 30.14
N GLY A 324 -6.17 13.17 29.22
CA GLY A 324 -4.71 13.27 29.12
C GLY A 324 -4.24 14.34 28.13
N LYS A 325 -3.37 15.26 28.54
CA LYS A 325 -2.57 16.10 27.62
C LYS A 325 -1.45 15.25 27.03
N ALA A 326 -1.62 14.72 25.82
CA ALA A 326 -0.50 14.17 25.06
C ALA A 326 -0.17 15.14 23.92
N ALA A 327 0.95 15.85 24.04
CA ALA A 327 1.59 16.46 22.88
C ALA A 327 2.12 15.32 21.99
N GLY A 328 1.28 14.81 21.10
CA GLY A 328 1.64 13.76 20.15
C GLY A 328 2.51 14.32 19.03
N HIS A 329 3.49 13.56 18.56
CA HIS A 329 4.13 13.82 17.28
C HIS A 329 3.42 12.98 16.22
N ARG A 330 3.02 13.60 15.12
CA ARG A 330 2.40 12.93 13.96
C ARG A 330 3.46 12.75 12.88
N LEU A 331 3.60 11.55 12.34
CA LEU A 331 4.40 11.35 11.14
C LEU A 331 3.62 11.87 9.93
N VAL A 332 4.21 12.78 9.17
CA VAL A 332 3.64 13.35 7.96
C VAL A 332 4.60 13.11 6.81
N ILE A 333 4.06 12.67 5.68
CA ILE A 333 4.76 12.39 4.43
C ILE A 333 4.35 13.44 3.41
N ALA A 334 5.31 14.03 2.72
CA ALA A 334 5.08 14.88 1.56
C ALA A 334 5.54 14.17 0.27
N PRO A 335 4.89 14.41 -0.87
CA PRO A 335 5.34 13.84 -2.14
C PRO A 335 6.71 14.43 -2.53
N ARG A 336 7.59 13.61 -3.10
CA ARG A 336 8.91 14.06 -3.58
C ARG A 336 8.79 15.00 -4.78
N HIS A 337 7.83 14.73 -5.66
CA HIS A 337 7.43 15.55 -6.78
C HIS A 337 5.99 16.01 -6.57
N ASP A 338 5.79 17.32 -6.50
CA ASP A 338 4.52 17.94 -6.21
C ASP A 338 4.14 18.92 -7.32
N SER A 339 3.05 18.60 -8.03
CA SER A 339 2.49 19.45 -9.08
C SER A 339 2.08 20.83 -8.55
N SER A 340 1.58 20.91 -7.31
CA SER A 340 1.18 22.18 -6.69
C SER A 340 2.38 23.05 -6.33
N ALA A 341 3.51 22.43 -5.97
CA ALA A 341 4.78 23.12 -5.71
C ALA A 341 5.66 23.29 -6.97
N GLY A 342 5.12 23.02 -8.17
CA GLY A 342 5.84 23.16 -9.45
C GLY A 342 6.96 22.14 -9.69
N THR A 343 7.07 21.11 -8.85
CA THR A 343 8.06 20.03 -8.97
C THR A 343 7.49 18.73 -9.54
N GLY A 344 6.19 18.71 -9.87
CA GLY A 344 5.50 17.58 -10.48
C GLY A 344 6.12 17.09 -11.78
N HIS A 345 5.63 15.94 -12.26
CA HIS A 345 6.07 15.34 -13.52
C HIS A 345 4.89 14.69 -14.27
N SER A 346 5.09 14.49 -15.57
CA SER A 346 4.09 13.85 -16.44
C SER A 346 4.51 12.45 -16.92
N CYS A 347 5.47 11.81 -16.22
CA CYS A 347 5.90 10.44 -16.53
C CYS A 347 4.73 9.45 -16.38
N PRO A 348 4.38 8.66 -17.43
CA PRO A 348 3.28 7.69 -17.37
C PRO A 348 3.70 6.37 -16.69
N LEU A 349 4.99 6.19 -16.39
CA LEU A 349 5.55 4.95 -15.83
C LEU A 349 5.75 5.02 -14.31
N CYS A 350 5.53 6.19 -13.71
CA CYS A 350 5.76 6.40 -12.29
C CYS A 350 4.53 7.01 -11.61
N PRO A 351 4.31 6.68 -10.33
CA PRO A 351 3.41 7.42 -9.45
C PRO A 351 3.65 8.93 -9.49
N SER A 352 2.59 9.73 -9.31
CA SER A 352 2.68 11.20 -9.38
C SER A 352 3.56 11.81 -8.28
N ASN A 353 3.79 11.09 -7.18
CA ASN A 353 4.58 11.56 -6.05
C ASN A 353 6.10 11.41 -6.24
N LEU A 354 6.56 10.50 -7.11
CA LEU A 354 7.99 10.24 -7.30
C LEU A 354 8.27 9.54 -8.64
N CYS A 355 9.02 10.22 -9.52
CA CYS A 355 9.54 9.64 -10.76
C CYS A 355 10.96 9.11 -10.59
N LYS A 356 11.11 7.79 -10.45
CA LYS A 356 12.40 7.12 -10.27
C LYS A 356 13.36 7.39 -11.45
N GLY A 357 12.87 7.36 -12.69
CA GLY A 357 13.70 7.65 -13.86
C GLY A 357 14.19 9.10 -13.96
N ARG A 358 13.40 10.08 -13.46
CA ARG A 358 13.82 11.49 -13.41
C ARG A 358 14.94 11.69 -12.39
N GLU A 359 14.80 11.12 -11.19
CA GLU A 359 15.84 11.21 -10.15
C GLU A 359 17.15 10.56 -10.63
N LEU A 360 17.08 9.38 -11.28
CA LEU A 360 18.26 8.72 -11.87
C LEU A 360 18.99 9.63 -12.86
N LEU A 361 18.26 10.26 -13.79
CA LEU A 361 18.86 11.16 -14.79
C LEU A 361 19.47 12.41 -14.14
N SER A 362 18.83 12.99 -13.12
CA SER A 362 19.36 14.12 -12.36
C SER A 362 20.68 13.75 -11.69
N LEU A 363 20.71 12.63 -10.97
CA LEU A 363 21.91 12.11 -10.31
C LEU A 363 23.05 11.89 -11.28
N ARG A 364 22.77 11.22 -12.42
CA ARG A 364 23.79 10.96 -13.45
C ARG A 364 24.38 12.25 -13.97
N LYS A 365 23.54 13.24 -14.28
CA LYS A 365 23.97 14.53 -14.82
C LYS A 365 24.74 15.37 -13.80
N GLU A 366 24.23 15.49 -12.59
CA GLU A 366 24.77 16.39 -11.55
C GLU A 366 26.07 15.85 -10.93
N LEU A 367 26.16 14.53 -10.73
CA LEU A 367 27.31 13.90 -10.07
C LEU A 367 28.27 13.23 -11.06
N GLY A 368 27.86 13.09 -12.32
CA GLY A 368 28.69 12.58 -13.41
C GLY A 368 28.98 11.08 -13.29
N TYR A 369 27.99 10.26 -12.92
CA TYR A 369 28.17 8.81 -12.87
C TYR A 369 28.36 8.24 -14.27
N GLU A 370 29.38 7.40 -14.43
CA GLU A 370 29.75 6.76 -15.69
C GLU A 370 29.03 5.42 -15.86
N ARG A 371 28.71 4.78 -14.73
CA ARG A 371 28.06 3.47 -14.69
C ARG A 371 27.02 3.44 -13.58
N VAL A 372 25.84 2.93 -13.88
CA VAL A 372 24.73 2.75 -12.93
C VAL A 372 24.36 1.29 -12.87
N ILE A 373 24.25 0.77 -11.66
CA ILE A 373 23.63 -0.53 -11.36
C ILE A 373 22.32 -0.20 -10.65
N TYR A 374 21.21 -0.53 -11.29
CA TYR A 374 19.87 -0.32 -10.74
C TYR A 374 19.27 -1.63 -10.25
N CYS A 375 18.80 -1.69 -9.00
CA CYS A 375 18.11 -2.88 -8.46
C CYS A 375 16.66 -2.52 -8.09
N GLY A 376 15.70 -3.35 -8.48
CA GLY A 376 14.27 -3.13 -8.18
C GLY A 376 13.41 -4.36 -8.43
N ASP A 377 12.12 -4.26 -8.11
CA ASP A 377 11.12 -5.33 -8.27
C ASP A 377 9.78 -4.83 -8.84
N GLY A 378 9.41 -3.57 -8.58
CA GLY A 378 8.10 -3.00 -8.84
C GLY A 378 7.87 -2.52 -10.27
N ALA A 379 6.61 -2.21 -10.59
CA ALA A 379 6.26 -1.70 -11.91
C ALA A 379 6.90 -0.32 -12.20
N ASN A 380 7.03 0.53 -11.18
CA ASN A 380 7.62 1.87 -11.28
C ASN A 380 9.14 1.87 -11.57
N ASP A 381 9.81 0.72 -11.39
CA ASP A 381 11.23 0.51 -11.68
C ASP A 381 11.54 0.33 -13.17
N ILE A 382 10.53 0.12 -14.01
CA ILE A 382 10.73 0.10 -15.47
C ILE A 382 11.19 1.47 -15.97
N CYS A 383 10.78 2.55 -15.31
CA CYS A 383 11.13 3.91 -15.69
C CYS A 383 12.65 4.14 -15.66
N PRO A 384 13.38 3.92 -14.55
CA PRO A 384 14.83 4.02 -14.55
C PRO A 384 15.48 2.98 -15.48
N ALA A 385 14.98 1.75 -15.57
CA ALA A 385 15.54 0.72 -16.46
C ALA A 385 15.62 1.17 -17.95
N LEU A 386 14.57 1.84 -18.44
CA LEU A 386 14.53 2.40 -19.80
C LEU A 386 15.46 3.61 -20.01
N LYS A 387 15.96 4.23 -18.94
CA LYS A 387 16.88 5.38 -19.00
C LYS A 387 18.34 5.00 -18.90
N LEU A 388 18.65 3.75 -18.56
CA LEU A 388 20.01 3.25 -18.50
C LEU A 388 20.68 3.18 -19.89
N GLU A 389 22.01 3.13 -19.89
CA GLU A 389 22.91 3.09 -21.05
C GLU A 389 23.59 1.73 -21.20
N PRO A 390 24.24 1.42 -22.35
CA PRO A 390 24.85 0.10 -22.59
C PRO A 390 25.88 -0.40 -21.56
N GLY A 391 26.55 0.51 -20.83
CA GLY A 391 27.50 0.16 -19.76
C GLY A 391 26.86 -0.14 -18.40
N ASP A 392 25.56 0.14 -18.27
CA ASP A 392 24.80 0.01 -17.03
C ASP A 392 24.21 -1.40 -16.88
N ALA A 393 23.66 -1.66 -15.69
CA ALA A 393 22.95 -2.90 -15.39
C ALA A 393 21.60 -2.62 -14.70
N VAL A 394 20.59 -3.40 -15.04
CA VAL A 394 19.33 -3.53 -14.29
C VAL A 394 19.25 -4.92 -13.68
N CYS A 395 19.02 -4.97 -12.37
CA CYS A 395 18.87 -6.18 -11.57
C CYS A 395 17.39 -6.29 -11.15
N ALA A 396 16.59 -7.01 -11.93
CA ALA A 396 15.16 -7.17 -11.71
C ALA A 396 14.86 -8.39 -10.83
N ARG A 397 14.07 -8.20 -9.77
CA ARG A 397 13.62 -9.32 -8.94
C ARG A 397 12.63 -10.20 -9.70
N SER A 398 12.86 -11.50 -9.66
CA SER A 398 12.05 -12.52 -10.33
C SER A 398 10.74 -12.73 -9.58
N GLY A 399 9.66 -12.98 -10.31
CA GLY A 399 8.32 -13.13 -9.73
C GLY A 399 7.60 -11.80 -9.42
N HIS A 400 8.24 -10.66 -9.68
CA HIS A 400 7.66 -9.33 -9.49
C HIS A 400 7.42 -8.60 -10.82
N SER A 401 6.71 -7.46 -10.77
CA SER A 401 6.25 -6.75 -11.98
C SER A 401 7.39 -6.28 -12.89
N LEU A 402 8.55 -5.91 -12.33
CA LEU A 402 9.70 -5.45 -13.12
C LEU A 402 10.19 -6.53 -14.08
N GLU A 403 10.28 -7.80 -13.65
CA GLU A 403 10.72 -8.91 -14.51
C GLU A 403 9.88 -8.96 -15.79
N ARG A 404 8.56 -8.99 -15.64
CA ARG A 404 7.63 -9.04 -16.78
C ARG A 404 7.82 -7.83 -17.69
N LEU A 405 7.97 -6.63 -17.13
CA LEU A 405 8.10 -5.39 -17.89
C LEU A 405 9.42 -5.28 -18.63
N VAL A 406 10.55 -5.68 -18.03
CA VAL A 406 11.85 -5.66 -18.73
C VAL A 406 11.89 -6.70 -19.85
N ARG A 407 11.24 -7.86 -19.68
CA ARG A 407 11.09 -8.85 -20.76
C ARG A 407 10.23 -8.31 -21.90
N GLN A 408 9.10 -7.67 -21.59
CA GLN A 408 8.20 -7.07 -22.57
C GLN A 408 8.84 -5.92 -23.36
N LYS A 409 9.73 -5.15 -22.71
CA LYS A 409 10.41 -3.98 -23.28
C LYS A 409 11.89 -4.21 -23.57
N ALA A 410 12.30 -5.46 -23.78
CA ALA A 410 13.71 -5.82 -23.91
C ALA A 410 14.43 -5.07 -25.05
N SER A 411 13.73 -4.77 -26.15
CA SER A 411 14.27 -3.97 -27.27
C SER A 411 14.55 -2.51 -26.91
N ASP A 412 13.86 -1.98 -25.91
CA ASP A 412 13.93 -0.58 -25.50
C ASP A 412 14.98 -0.37 -24.39
N ILE A 413 15.40 -1.45 -23.73
CA ILE A 413 16.37 -1.42 -22.65
C ILE A 413 17.78 -1.59 -23.22
N ARG A 414 18.60 -0.56 -23.04
CA ARG A 414 19.98 -0.56 -23.54
C ARG A 414 20.97 -1.22 -22.58
N ALA A 415 20.64 -1.25 -21.29
CA ALA A 415 21.49 -1.81 -20.24
C ALA A 415 21.48 -3.33 -20.21
N GLN A 416 22.47 -3.91 -19.52
CA GLN A 416 22.49 -5.34 -19.25
C GLN A 416 21.37 -5.70 -18.27
N VAL A 417 20.52 -6.66 -18.63
CA VAL A 417 19.41 -7.12 -17.80
C VAL A 417 19.82 -8.39 -17.05
N HIS A 418 19.66 -8.37 -15.74
CA HIS A 418 19.90 -9.49 -14.85
C HIS A 418 18.68 -9.76 -13.99
N PHE A 419 18.42 -11.03 -13.73
CA PHE A 419 17.34 -11.47 -12.85
C PHE A 419 17.93 -12.08 -11.57
N TRP A 420 17.27 -11.85 -10.45
CA TRP A 420 17.60 -12.44 -9.15
C TRP A 420 16.31 -12.86 -8.45
N GLU A 421 16.31 -13.93 -7.67
CA GLU A 421 15.09 -14.43 -7.00
C GLU A 421 15.19 -14.19 -5.50
N GLU A 422 16.31 -14.65 -4.93
CA GLU A 422 16.62 -14.55 -3.51
C GLU A 422 17.72 -13.52 -3.24
N HIS A 423 17.79 -13.02 -2.01
CA HIS A 423 18.80 -12.01 -1.65
C HIS A 423 20.25 -12.52 -1.78
N CYS A 424 20.47 -13.83 -1.72
CA CYS A 424 21.77 -14.44 -2.01
C CYS A 424 22.17 -14.28 -3.48
N ASP A 425 21.22 -14.36 -4.41
CA ASP A 425 21.45 -14.10 -5.84
C ASP A 425 21.81 -12.64 -6.07
N LEU A 426 21.09 -11.72 -5.41
CA LEU A 426 21.36 -10.28 -5.49
C LEU A 426 22.78 -9.96 -5.02
N LEU A 427 23.22 -10.56 -3.90
CA LEU A 427 24.59 -10.43 -3.41
C LEU A 427 25.63 -10.94 -4.42
N LEU A 428 25.42 -12.12 -4.99
CA LEU A 428 26.33 -12.70 -5.99
C LEU A 428 26.37 -11.85 -7.26
N LEU A 429 25.23 -11.34 -7.69
CA LEU A 429 25.07 -10.49 -8.85
C LEU A 429 25.80 -9.15 -8.66
N ILE A 430 25.57 -8.46 -7.54
CA ILE A 430 26.29 -7.22 -7.20
C ILE A 430 27.80 -7.48 -7.10
N THR A 431 28.20 -8.61 -6.50
CA THR A 431 29.62 -8.99 -6.43
C THR A 431 30.23 -9.07 -7.83
N ARG A 432 29.55 -9.75 -8.77
CA ARG A 432 29.98 -9.91 -10.16
C ARG A 432 29.99 -8.60 -10.94
N LEU A 433 28.97 -7.76 -10.80
CA LEU A 433 28.87 -6.50 -11.53
C LEU A 433 29.90 -5.46 -11.08
N LEU A 434 30.37 -5.57 -9.85
CA LEU A 434 31.42 -4.74 -9.27
C LEU A 434 32.83 -5.32 -9.44
N HIS A 435 32.97 -6.46 -10.11
CA HIS A 435 34.24 -6.97 -10.63
C HIS A 435 34.43 -6.46 -12.05
#